data_AF-A0A3D4XEQ9-F1
#
_entry.id   AF-A0A3D4XEQ9-F1
#
_cell.length_a   1.000
_cell.length_b   1.000
_cell.length_c   1.000
_cell.angle_alpha   90.00
_cell.angle_beta   90.00
_cell.angle_gamma   90.00
#
_symmetry.space_group_name_H-M   'P 1'
#
loop_
_entity.id
_entity.type
_entity.pdbx_description
1 polymer ?
#
loop_
_entity_poly.entity_id
_entity_poly.type
_entity_poly.pdbx_seq_one_letter_code
_entity_poly.pdbx_strand_id
1 'polypeptide(L)'
;MAVKMKQGMLAVLCLLCCLVLGAVPARAASGVKLLCSGASETTTVNADVTGNGKNDKIRLELTKGPYNGWIKETAVYVNGKKALSIKNEDNYHSVSLRHIHMTKSKTFLQITGRGDGGYRPVNRIYRYDKTKKNLSMYWICTTKWISPGMW
;
A
#
# COMPACT_ATOMS: atom_id res chain seq x y z
N MET A 1 -49.50 -25.72 17.34
CA MET A 1 -48.82 -25.67 16.02
C MET A 1 -48.14 -24.33 15.68
N ALA A 2 -48.21 -23.29 16.52
CA ALA A 2 -47.64 -21.96 16.19
C ALA A 2 -46.12 -21.79 16.49
N VAL A 3 -45.50 -22.69 17.26
CA VAL A 3 -44.09 -22.56 17.69
C VAL A 3 -43.10 -23.05 16.61
N LYS A 4 -43.46 -24.09 15.84
CA LYS A 4 -42.64 -24.66 14.75
C LYS A 4 -42.48 -23.70 13.55
N MET A 5 -43.49 -22.86 13.28
CA MET A 5 -43.43 -21.86 12.20
C MET A 5 -42.44 -20.73 12.48
N LYS A 6 -42.26 -20.32 13.75
CA LYS A 6 -41.37 -19.22 14.13
C LYS A 6 -39.88 -19.57 14.05
N GLN A 7 -39.53 -20.82 14.36
CA GLN A 7 -38.13 -21.30 14.26
C GLN A 7 -37.68 -21.48 12.81
N GLY A 8 -38.54 -21.96 11.92
CA GLY A 8 -38.24 -22.07 10.48
C GLY A 8 -38.02 -20.70 9.84
N MET A 9 -38.82 -19.70 10.22
CA MET A 9 -38.69 -18.33 9.70
C MET A 9 -37.39 -17.65 10.16
N LEU A 10 -36.93 -17.92 11.38
CA LEU A 10 -35.66 -17.40 11.91
C LEU A 10 -34.44 -18.04 11.22
N ALA A 11 -34.50 -19.35 10.95
CA ALA A 11 -33.44 -20.07 10.25
C ALA A 11 -33.28 -19.60 8.79
N VAL A 12 -34.39 -19.33 8.10
CA VAL A 12 -34.39 -18.76 6.74
C VAL A 12 -33.83 -17.33 6.73
N LEU A 13 -34.16 -16.51 7.73
CA LEU A 13 -33.63 -15.15 7.87
C LEU A 13 -32.10 -15.15 8.11
N CYS A 14 -31.59 -16.07 8.95
CA CYS A 14 -30.15 -16.23 9.19
C CYS A 14 -29.40 -16.69 7.93
N LEU A 15 -29.95 -17.64 7.17
CA LEU A 15 -29.38 -18.11 5.89
C LEU A 15 -29.33 -17.00 4.84
N LEU A 16 -30.37 -16.17 4.76
CA LEU A 16 -30.40 -14.97 3.91
C LEU A 16 -29.31 -13.97 4.34
N CYS A 17 -29.14 -13.68 5.63
CA CYS A 17 -28.08 -12.80 6.13
C CYS A 17 -26.67 -13.29 5.77
N CYS A 18 -26.41 -14.60 5.81
CA CYS A 18 -25.12 -15.17 5.40
C CYS A 18 -24.83 -14.97 3.91
N LEU A 19 -25.86 -15.03 3.05
CA LEU A 19 -25.71 -14.76 1.61
C LEU A 19 -25.41 -13.29 1.31
N VAL A 20 -25.95 -12.34 2.09
CA VAL A 20 -25.68 -10.90 1.87
C VAL A 20 -24.34 -10.45 2.46
N LEU A 21 -23.86 -11.10 3.52
CA LEU A 21 -22.61 -10.75 4.21
C LEU A 21 -21.36 -11.46 3.63
N GLY A 22 -21.52 -12.60 2.96
CA GLY A 22 -20.40 -13.38 2.40
C GLY A 22 -19.80 -12.82 1.12
N ALA A 23 -20.47 -11.89 0.43
CA ALA A 23 -20.09 -11.43 -0.90
C ALA A 23 -19.45 -10.02 -0.91
N VAL A 24 -18.68 -9.64 0.12
CA VAL A 24 -17.79 -8.49 -0.04
C VAL A 24 -16.64 -8.93 -0.93
N PRO A 25 -16.54 -8.48 -2.20
CA PRO A 25 -15.45 -8.91 -3.05
C PRO A 25 -14.13 -8.52 -2.38
N ALA A 26 -13.29 -9.51 -2.11
CA ALA A 26 -11.91 -9.26 -1.75
C ALA A 26 -11.31 -8.43 -2.88
N ARG A 27 -10.94 -7.19 -2.57
CA ARG A 27 -10.35 -6.28 -3.57
C ARG A 27 -8.93 -6.75 -3.83
N ALA A 28 -8.77 -7.67 -4.78
CA ALA A 28 -7.46 -8.04 -5.27
C ALA A 28 -6.80 -6.84 -5.96
N ALA A 29 -5.47 -6.75 -5.87
CA ALA A 29 -4.72 -5.86 -6.74
C ALA A 29 -4.98 -6.30 -8.18
N SER A 30 -5.41 -5.37 -9.03
CA SER A 30 -5.58 -5.63 -10.46
C SER A 30 -4.24 -5.74 -11.18
N GLY A 31 -3.15 -5.27 -10.56
CA GLY A 31 -1.79 -5.56 -10.99
C GLY A 31 -0.73 -5.02 -10.03
N VAL A 32 0.41 -5.71 -9.96
CA VAL A 32 1.62 -5.23 -9.31
C VAL A 32 2.73 -5.14 -10.35
N LYS A 33 3.30 -3.96 -10.53
CA LYS A 33 4.40 -3.71 -11.47
C LYS A 33 5.66 -3.35 -10.70
N LEU A 34 6.75 -4.08 -10.97
CA LEU A 34 8.07 -3.70 -10.49
C LEU A 34 8.58 -2.52 -11.34
N LEU A 35 8.82 -1.37 -10.70
CA LEU A 35 9.33 -0.18 -11.40
C LEU A 35 10.85 -0.14 -11.39
N CYS A 36 11.47 -0.48 -10.27
CA CYS A 36 12.91 -0.70 -10.18
C CYS A 36 13.22 -1.79 -9.14
N SER A 37 14.30 -2.53 -9.39
CA SER A 37 14.81 -3.58 -8.51
C SER A 37 16.20 -3.21 -8.05
N GLY A 38 16.41 -3.15 -6.73
CA GLY A 38 17.75 -2.99 -6.15
C GLY A 38 18.47 -1.70 -6.57
N ALA A 39 17.77 -0.59 -6.75
CA ALA A 39 18.39 0.70 -7.02
C ALA A 39 19.32 1.11 -5.87
N SER A 40 20.59 1.36 -6.18
CA SER A 40 21.62 1.85 -5.25
C SER A 40 22.00 3.31 -5.52
N GLU A 41 21.51 3.87 -6.62
CA GLU A 41 21.69 5.25 -7.06
C GLU A 41 20.35 5.89 -7.43
N THR A 42 20.37 7.21 -7.64
CA THR A 42 19.19 7.96 -8.06
C THR A 42 18.63 7.41 -9.36
N THR A 43 17.36 7.04 -9.36
CA THR A 43 16.68 6.42 -10.50
C THR A 43 15.36 7.13 -10.77
N THR A 44 15.02 7.31 -12.05
CA THR A 44 13.72 7.86 -12.46
C THR A 44 12.91 6.81 -13.19
N VAL A 45 11.64 6.68 -12.83
CA VAL A 45 10.68 5.73 -13.41
C VAL A 45 9.33 6.43 -13.62
N ASN A 46 8.45 5.81 -14.40
CA ASN A 46 7.14 6.38 -14.72
C ASN A 46 6.01 5.40 -14.34
N ALA A 47 5.01 5.91 -13.61
CA ALA A 47 3.77 5.19 -13.30
C ALA A 47 2.66 6.15 -12.86
N ASP A 48 1.38 5.78 -13.04
CA ASP A 48 0.23 6.53 -12.54
C ASP A 48 0.09 6.38 -11.01
N VAL A 49 0.75 7.23 -10.24
CA VAL A 49 0.66 7.22 -8.76
C VAL A 49 -0.42 8.15 -8.26
N THR A 50 -0.85 9.10 -9.09
CA THR A 50 -1.97 9.98 -8.80
C THR A 50 -3.33 9.33 -9.07
N GLY A 51 -3.39 8.20 -9.78
CA GLY A 51 -4.63 7.49 -10.12
C GLY A 51 -5.52 8.30 -11.07
N ASN A 52 -4.93 9.06 -11.99
CA ASN A 52 -5.66 9.87 -12.98
C ASN A 52 -5.60 9.29 -14.41
N GLY A 53 -5.00 8.10 -14.58
CA GLY A 53 -4.82 7.44 -15.87
C GLY A 53 -3.61 7.94 -16.68
N LYS A 54 -2.82 8.88 -16.15
CA LYS A 54 -1.60 9.41 -16.78
C LYS A 54 -0.38 9.02 -15.97
N ASN A 55 0.72 8.72 -16.64
CA ASN A 55 1.97 8.41 -15.96
C ASN A 55 2.56 9.65 -15.29
N ASP A 56 2.90 9.52 -14.02
CA ASP A 56 3.68 10.50 -13.27
C ASP A 56 5.17 10.14 -13.34
N LYS A 57 6.03 11.17 -13.34
CA LYS A 57 7.48 10.99 -13.23
C LYS A 57 7.85 10.81 -11.76
N ILE A 58 8.44 9.69 -11.43
CA ILE A 58 8.84 9.34 -10.06
C ILE A 58 10.37 9.28 -10.01
N ARG A 59 10.99 10.16 -9.22
CA ARG A 59 12.42 10.11 -8.97
C ARG A 59 12.67 9.57 -7.57
N LEU A 60 13.35 8.43 -7.50
CA LEU A 60 13.91 7.86 -6.29
C LEU A 60 15.31 8.42 -6.14
N GLU A 61 15.55 9.18 -5.09
CA GLU A 61 16.83 9.81 -4.78
C GLU A 61 17.39 9.18 -3.51
N LEU A 62 18.61 8.66 -3.60
CA LEU A 62 19.23 7.88 -2.54
C LEU A 62 20.46 8.63 -2.04
N THR A 63 20.43 9.02 -0.76
CA THR A 63 21.57 9.68 -0.12
C THR A 63 22.38 8.63 0.64
N LYS A 64 23.64 8.46 0.25
CA LYS A 64 24.59 7.56 0.91
C LYS A 64 25.08 8.17 2.23
N GLY A 65 25.26 7.35 3.25
CA GLY A 65 25.93 7.72 4.49
C GLY A 65 27.45 7.77 4.34
N PRO A 66 28.15 8.38 5.31
CA PRO A 66 29.62 8.51 5.27
C PRO A 66 30.35 7.18 5.44
N TYR A 67 29.71 6.16 6.02
CA TYR A 67 30.33 4.87 6.31
C TYR A 67 29.68 3.75 5.48
N ASN A 68 30.52 2.95 4.80
CA ASN A 68 30.19 1.67 4.17
C ASN A 68 29.13 1.71 3.04
N GLY A 69 28.82 2.89 2.48
CA GLY A 69 27.94 3.02 1.32
C GLY A 69 26.47 2.68 1.57
N TRP A 70 26.05 2.63 2.84
CA TRP A 70 24.65 2.46 3.24
C TRP A 70 23.81 3.67 2.84
N ILE A 71 22.55 3.43 2.51
CA ILE A 71 21.60 4.51 2.21
C ILE A 71 21.11 5.10 3.54
N LYS A 72 21.27 6.41 3.74
CA LYS A 72 20.76 7.13 4.92
C LYS A 72 19.43 7.83 4.69
N GLU A 73 19.13 8.20 3.45
CA GLU A 73 17.83 8.76 3.09
C GLU A 73 17.38 8.18 1.76
N THR A 74 16.12 7.75 1.73
CA THR A 74 15.39 7.47 0.50
C THR A 74 14.34 8.55 0.31
N ALA A 75 14.56 9.47 -0.63
CA ALA A 75 13.60 10.49 -1.00
C ALA A 75 12.86 10.08 -2.28
N VAL A 76 11.54 10.31 -2.29
CA VAL A 76 10.71 10.10 -3.48
C VAL A 76 10.15 11.44 -3.92
N TYR A 77 10.37 11.77 -5.19
CA TYR A 77 9.79 12.92 -5.84
C TYR A 77 8.73 12.45 -6.85
N VAL A 78 7.60 13.13 -6.89
CA VAL A 78 6.53 12.91 -7.87
C VAL A 78 6.37 14.19 -8.67
N ASN A 79 6.53 14.11 -9.99
CA ASN A 79 6.49 15.25 -10.91
C ASN A 79 7.38 16.42 -10.45
N GLY A 80 8.58 16.10 -9.96
CA GLY A 80 9.58 17.09 -9.52
C GLY A 80 9.41 17.59 -8.08
N LYS A 81 8.30 17.30 -7.39
CA LYS A 81 8.09 17.70 -5.99
C LYS A 81 8.44 16.57 -5.03
N LYS A 82 9.23 16.84 -3.98
CA LYS A 82 9.54 15.86 -2.92
C LYS A 82 8.22 15.47 -2.23
N ALA A 83 7.84 14.22 -2.36
CA ALA A 83 6.59 13.65 -1.86
C ALA A 83 6.81 12.77 -0.62
N LEU A 84 8.01 12.22 -0.44
CA LEU A 84 8.40 11.40 0.71
C LEU A 84 9.89 11.58 1.00
N SER A 85 10.24 11.49 2.27
CA SER A 85 11.61 11.28 2.72
C SER A 85 11.57 10.22 3.83
N ILE A 86 12.24 9.09 3.59
CA ILE A 86 12.47 8.04 4.57
C ILE A 86 13.90 8.22 5.03
N LYS A 87 14.06 8.89 6.17
CA LYS A 87 15.34 8.93 6.88
C LYS A 87 15.52 7.61 7.61
N ASN A 88 16.74 7.13 7.58
CA ASN A 88 17.04 5.77 7.97
C ASN A 88 17.50 5.68 9.43
N GLU A 89 17.01 4.65 10.12
CA GLU A 89 17.53 4.19 11.42
C GLU A 89 18.33 2.88 11.26
N ASP A 90 18.12 2.09 10.18
CA ASP A 90 18.68 0.74 9.98
C ASP A 90 19.38 0.55 8.62
N ASN A 91 20.48 -0.21 8.55
CA ASN A 91 21.31 -0.28 7.35
C ASN A 91 20.67 -1.04 6.15
N TYR A 92 20.54 -0.38 4.97
CA TYR A 92 20.25 -1.03 3.67
C TYR A 92 21.02 -0.38 2.52
N HIS A 93 21.42 -1.18 1.52
CA HIS A 93 22.32 -0.76 0.44
C HIS A 93 21.60 -0.56 -0.90
N SER A 94 20.36 -1.04 -1.02
CA SER A 94 19.55 -0.87 -2.23
C SER A 94 18.06 -0.75 -1.92
N VAL A 95 17.30 -0.17 -2.85
CA VAL A 95 15.85 0.05 -2.74
C VAL A 95 15.14 -0.50 -3.97
N SER A 96 14.02 -1.17 -3.76
CA SER A 96 13.10 -1.58 -4.82
C SER A 96 11.80 -0.79 -4.71
N LEU A 97 11.23 -0.46 -5.86
CA LEU A 97 9.96 0.26 -5.97
C LEU A 97 8.97 -0.57 -6.78
N ARG A 98 7.79 -0.82 -6.20
CA ARG A 98 6.67 -1.46 -6.90
C ARG A 98 5.48 -0.51 -6.95
N HIS A 99 4.85 -0.44 -8.10
CA HIS A 99 3.54 0.19 -8.28
C HIS A 99 2.46 -0.87 -8.14
N ILE A 100 1.48 -0.59 -7.29
CA ILE A 100 0.36 -1.49 -7.03
C ILE A 100 -0.88 -0.75 -7.52
N HIS A 101 -1.56 -1.34 -8.50
CA HIS A 101 -2.84 -0.86 -8.99
C HIS A 101 -3.95 -1.78 -8.45
N MET A 102 -4.98 -1.15 -7.90
CA MET A 102 -6.21 -1.80 -7.46
C MET A 102 -7.39 -1.20 -8.22
N THR A 103 -8.54 -1.88 -8.16
CA THR A 103 -9.77 -1.41 -8.79
C THR A 103 -10.18 0.00 -8.33
N LYS A 104 -10.93 0.72 -9.18
CA LYS A 104 -11.38 2.11 -8.95
C LYS A 104 -10.23 3.11 -8.82
N SER A 105 -9.19 2.95 -9.64
CA SER A 105 -8.04 3.85 -9.72
C SER A 105 -7.30 4.05 -8.40
N LYS A 106 -7.33 3.05 -7.52
CA LYS A 106 -6.59 3.07 -6.26
C LYS A 106 -5.18 2.59 -6.53
N THR A 107 -4.21 3.48 -6.43
CA THR A 107 -2.81 3.20 -6.71
C THR A 107 -1.97 3.40 -5.45
N PHE A 108 -0.94 2.57 -5.32
CA PHE A 108 -0.01 2.59 -4.20
C PHE A 108 1.42 2.39 -4.71
N LEU A 109 2.37 2.86 -3.91
CA LEU A 109 3.79 2.57 -4.07
C LEU A 109 4.27 1.74 -2.89
N GLN A 110 4.84 0.58 -3.16
CA GLN A 110 5.60 -0.17 -2.16
C GLN A 110 7.08 0.15 -2.32
N ILE A 111 7.71 0.55 -1.22
CA ILE A 111 9.14 0.82 -1.15
C ILE A 111 9.75 -0.24 -0.24
N THR A 112 10.78 -0.90 -0.73
CA THR A 112 11.48 -1.94 0.02
C THR A 112 12.98 -1.68 0.01
N GLY A 113 13.59 -1.48 1.18
CA GLY A 113 15.03 -1.47 1.36
C GLY A 113 15.57 -2.90 1.53
N ARG A 114 16.75 -3.18 0.99
CA ARG A 114 17.44 -4.46 1.13
C ARG A 114 18.77 -4.25 1.83
N GLY A 115 18.90 -4.87 3.00
CA GLY A 115 20.16 -5.05 3.71
C GLY A 115 20.74 -6.44 3.45
N ASP A 116 21.73 -6.80 4.24
CA ASP A 116 22.45 -8.06 4.11
C ASP A 116 21.60 -9.24 4.60
N GLY A 117 21.94 -10.45 4.16
CA GLY A 117 21.22 -11.67 4.56
C GLY A 117 19.74 -11.72 4.16
N GLY A 118 19.29 -10.85 3.24
CA GLY A 118 17.88 -10.77 2.84
C GLY A 118 17.01 -9.93 3.80
N TYR A 119 17.62 -9.28 4.79
CA TYR A 119 16.94 -8.37 5.70
C TYR A 119 16.32 -7.18 4.95
N ARG A 120 15.11 -6.78 5.34
CA ARG A 120 14.33 -5.70 4.71
C ARG A 120 13.91 -4.65 5.75
N PRO A 121 14.81 -3.74 6.17
CA PRO A 121 14.52 -2.74 7.20
C PRO A 121 13.40 -1.79 6.79
N VAL A 122 13.25 -1.55 5.50
CA VAL A 122 12.13 -0.80 4.93
C VAL A 122 11.30 -1.76 4.10
N ASN A 123 10.02 -1.89 4.43
CA ASN A 123 9.02 -2.54 3.59
C ASN A 123 7.65 -1.91 3.88
N ARG A 124 7.34 -0.83 3.16
CA ARG A 124 6.17 0.02 3.46
C ARG A 124 5.40 0.33 2.19
N ILE A 125 4.08 0.42 2.32
CA ILE A 125 3.16 0.80 1.24
C ILE A 125 2.68 2.23 1.49
N TYR A 126 2.67 3.03 0.44
CA TYR A 126 2.30 4.44 0.47
C TYR A 126 1.21 4.74 -0.52
N ARG A 127 0.36 5.71 -0.18
CA ARG A 127 -0.66 6.27 -1.06
C ARG A 127 -0.37 7.76 -1.28
N TYR A 128 -0.51 8.20 -2.52
CA TYR A 128 -0.34 9.61 -2.87
C TYR A 128 -1.59 10.41 -2.50
N ASP A 129 -1.41 11.50 -1.75
CA ASP A 129 -2.43 12.50 -1.46
C ASP A 129 -2.32 13.60 -2.52
N LYS A 130 -3.35 13.73 -3.37
CA LYS A 130 -3.38 14.72 -4.46
C LYS A 130 -3.42 16.16 -3.94
N THR A 131 -4.06 16.37 -2.80
CA THR A 131 -4.25 17.69 -2.18
C THR A 131 -2.96 18.16 -1.55
N LYS A 132 -2.32 17.30 -0.73
CA LYS A 132 -1.07 17.63 -0.04
C LYS A 132 0.16 17.47 -0.93
N LYS A 133 0.02 16.75 -2.04
CA LYS A 133 1.11 16.38 -2.96
C LYS A 133 2.25 15.65 -2.24
N ASN A 134 1.88 14.69 -1.39
CA ASN A 134 2.81 13.86 -0.63
C ASN A 134 2.39 12.39 -0.63
N LEU A 135 3.29 11.51 -0.20
CA LEU A 135 3.01 10.10 0.02
C LEU A 135 2.81 9.87 1.52
N SER A 136 1.65 9.32 1.88
CA SER A 136 1.33 8.94 3.24
C SER A 136 1.39 7.42 3.38
N MET A 137 1.98 6.93 4.47
CA MET A 137 2.04 5.50 4.75
C MET A 137 0.62 4.95 4.90
N TYR A 138 0.33 3.89 4.15
CA TYR A 138 -0.96 3.23 4.18
C TYR A 138 -0.90 2.00 5.06
N TRP A 139 -1.51 2.10 6.24
CA TRP A 139 -1.74 0.93 7.09
C TRP A 139 -2.96 0.17 6.57
N ILE A 140 -2.75 -1.08 6.18
CA ILE A 140 -3.86 -1.99 5.96
C ILE A 140 -4.34 -2.42 7.35
N CYS A 141 -5.16 -1.58 7.99
CA CYS A 141 -5.97 -2.05 9.10
C CYS A 141 -7.02 -2.99 8.53
N THR A 142 -6.80 -4.30 8.67
CA THR A 142 -7.88 -5.29 8.56
C THR A 142 -8.76 -5.20 9.81
N THR A 143 -9.41 -4.05 10.01
CA THR A 143 -10.39 -3.87 11.08
C THR A 143 -11.61 -3.18 10.49
N LYS A 144 -12.44 -3.97 9.81
CA LYS A 144 -13.88 -3.75 9.88
C LYS A 144 -14.41 -4.62 11.02
N TRP A 145 -14.04 -4.28 12.25
CA TRP A 145 -14.84 -4.70 13.39
C TRP A 145 -16.15 -3.93 13.28
N ILE A 146 -17.23 -4.68 13.11
CA ILE A 146 -18.57 -4.18 13.34
C ILE A 146 -18.56 -3.64 14.77
N SER A 147 -18.82 -2.35 14.91
CA SER A 147 -19.04 -1.69 16.20
C SER A 147 -20.02 -2.52 17.02
N PRO A 148 -19.70 -2.91 18.27
CA PRO A 148 -20.73 -3.30 19.22
C PRO A 148 -21.58 -2.04 19.44
N GLY A 149 -22.87 -2.15 19.14
CA GLY A 149 -23.78 -1.03 19.21
C GLY A 149 -23.83 -0.42 20.62
N MET A 150 -24.01 0.90 20.64
CA MET A 150 -24.85 1.55 21.63
C MET A 150 -26.13 0.74 21.81
N TRP A 151 -26.29 0.13 22.98
CA TRP A 151 -27.51 0.05 23.78
C TRP A 151 -27.09 0.00 25.24
#